data_AF-A0A415VC01-F1
#
_entry.id   AF-A0A415VC01-F1
#
_cell.length_a   1.000
_cell.length_b   1.000
_cell.length_c   1.000
_cell.angle_alpha   90.00
_cell.angle_beta   90.00
_cell.angle_gamma   90.00
#
_symmetry.space_group_name_H-M   'P 1'
#
loop_
_entity.id
_entity.type
_entity.pdbx_description
1 polymer ?
#
loop_
_entity_poly.entity_id
_entity_poly.type
_entity_poly.pdbx_seq_one_letter_code
_entity_poly.pdbx_strand_id
1 'polypeptide(L)'
;SVLGESSNDLATLCKSAKINMWAKYKPTCYPSPFPDDWYRARDGNYGISVPNYNTLESLYNAYFIDGDENHDNGYSYERPSGGSAEPYRLGDFRGYNSKATSPIFGFSATVRTTSNSGVSGSCGFRRPSVGEDDRVNLEDIGITKDCYFGFALFKKGKPVYFRTESNTVSNGNFQVQIGGNGSNLATGTYVAIPFLSTAKYDTSNRPNFVAGSWYPIPTAVPNDVIIETTQNAYLRDLKLSYYPSTKEVKLKNVGSTTYKRIYIDIRFSTSTQMTAFQFGEYRAVANKDIAPNEIITVDIGRYALLEGKSYKAMLYAANTFVDQILLPSNSEM
;
A
#
# COMPACT_ATOMS: atom_id res chain seq x y z
N SER A 1 4.76 -35.75 16.06
CA SER A 1 4.40 -35.68 14.63
C SER A 1 4.76 -34.30 14.10
N VAL A 2 5.56 -34.21 13.03
CA VAL A 2 6.07 -32.93 12.47
C VAL A 2 4.93 -32.07 11.88
N LEU A 3 3.84 -32.70 11.44
CA LEU A 3 2.65 -32.03 10.90
C LEU A 3 1.50 -31.91 11.91
N GLY A 4 1.67 -32.41 13.14
CA GLY A 4 0.56 -32.48 14.12
C GLY A 4 -0.60 -33.37 13.65
N GLU A 5 -0.34 -34.35 12.78
CA GLU A 5 -1.29 -35.40 12.42
C GLU A 5 -1.21 -36.58 13.39
N SER A 6 -2.36 -37.20 13.67
CA SER A 6 -2.47 -38.43 14.48
C SER A 6 -2.17 -39.70 13.69
N SER A 7 -2.20 -39.62 12.36
CA SER A 7 -1.87 -40.73 11.46
C SER A 7 -0.36 -40.83 11.21
N ASN A 8 0.14 -42.06 11.15
CA ASN A 8 1.48 -42.39 10.66
C ASN A 8 1.45 -43.00 9.25
N ASP A 9 0.27 -43.08 8.62
CA ASP A 9 0.14 -43.53 7.25
C ASP A 9 0.78 -42.50 6.30
N LEU A 10 1.75 -42.94 5.51
CA LEU A 10 2.56 -42.07 4.67
C LEU A 10 1.71 -41.33 3.62
N ALA A 11 0.72 -42.02 3.04
CA ALA A 11 -0.19 -41.42 2.07
C ALA A 11 -1.02 -40.29 2.70
N THR A 12 -1.50 -40.49 3.93
CA THR A 12 -2.21 -39.46 4.72
C THR A 12 -1.30 -38.27 4.99
N LEU A 13 -0.05 -38.50 5.41
CA LEU A 13 0.91 -37.43 5.70
C LEU A 13 1.24 -36.61 4.46
N CYS A 14 1.54 -37.25 3.32
CA CYS A 14 1.85 -36.57 2.06
C CYS A 14 0.67 -35.75 1.48
N LYS A 15 -0.57 -36.08 1.88
CA LYS A 15 -1.78 -35.37 1.46
C LYS A 15 -2.28 -34.35 2.48
N SER A 16 -1.62 -34.19 3.63
CA SER A 16 -2.14 -33.34 4.70
C SER A 16 -2.32 -31.89 4.26
N ALA A 17 -3.43 -31.28 4.68
CA ALA A 17 -3.68 -29.85 4.52
C ALA A 17 -2.73 -28.99 5.37
N LYS A 18 -2.10 -29.58 6.40
CA LYS A 18 -1.17 -28.91 7.32
C LYS A 18 0.26 -28.80 6.78
N ILE A 19 0.53 -29.33 5.57
CA ILE A 19 1.82 -29.12 4.91
C ILE A 19 1.94 -27.64 4.54
N ASN A 20 3.01 -27.02 5.03
CA ASN A 20 3.37 -25.66 4.71
C ASN A 20 3.98 -25.61 3.31
N MET A 21 3.33 -24.90 2.39
CA MET A 21 3.75 -24.82 0.99
C MET A 21 5.08 -24.06 0.79
N TRP A 22 5.44 -23.18 1.73
CA TRP A 22 6.67 -22.40 1.66
C TRP A 22 7.91 -23.18 2.12
N ALA A 23 7.74 -24.38 2.68
CA ALA A 23 8.86 -25.26 3.01
C ALA A 23 9.51 -25.79 1.72
N LYS A 24 10.84 -25.70 1.62
CA LYS A 24 11.61 -26.23 0.49
C LYS A 24 11.51 -27.74 0.41
N TYR A 25 11.78 -28.36 1.55
CA TYR A 25 11.79 -29.79 1.77
C TYR A 25 10.39 -30.27 2.15
N LYS A 26 9.58 -30.65 1.17
CA LYS A 26 8.21 -31.15 1.36
C LYS A 26 7.86 -32.17 0.26
N PRO A 27 6.75 -32.92 0.38
CA PRO A 27 6.31 -33.81 -0.70
C PRO A 27 6.07 -33.06 -2.01
N THR A 28 6.40 -33.68 -3.14
CA THR A 28 6.23 -33.07 -4.47
C THR A 28 5.81 -34.10 -5.49
N CYS A 29 5.18 -33.64 -6.56
CA CYS A 29 4.83 -34.48 -7.71
C CYS A 29 6.09 -34.75 -8.55
N TYR A 30 6.93 -35.71 -8.13
CA TYR A 30 8.18 -36.06 -8.81
C TYR A 30 8.26 -37.57 -9.10
N PRO A 31 8.50 -37.99 -10.37
CA PRO A 31 8.36 -39.38 -10.81
C PRO A 31 9.58 -40.27 -10.47
N SER A 32 10.04 -40.21 -9.22
CA SER A 32 11.10 -41.08 -8.74
C SER A 32 10.96 -41.33 -7.24
N PRO A 33 11.06 -42.59 -6.77
CA PRO A 33 11.00 -42.90 -5.35
C PRO A 33 12.28 -42.48 -4.58
N PHE A 34 13.43 -42.40 -5.25
CA PHE A 34 14.73 -42.06 -4.64
C PHE A 34 15.57 -41.09 -5.50
N PRO A 35 15.11 -39.85 -5.73
CA PRO A 35 15.89 -38.86 -6.48
C PRO A 35 16.81 -38.04 -5.59
N ASP A 36 17.93 -37.57 -6.16
CA ASP A 36 18.90 -36.72 -5.45
C ASP A 36 18.32 -35.32 -5.15
N ASP A 37 17.48 -34.78 -6.05
CA ASP A 37 16.78 -33.49 -5.91
C ASP A 37 15.28 -33.66 -5.59
N TRP A 38 14.98 -34.57 -4.65
CA TRP A 38 13.60 -34.96 -4.29
C TRP A 38 12.65 -33.81 -3.93
N TYR A 39 13.21 -32.70 -3.46
CA TYR A 39 12.48 -31.49 -3.03
C TYR A 39 12.00 -30.64 -4.22
N ARG A 40 12.44 -30.93 -5.45
CA ARG A 40 11.91 -30.32 -6.67
C ARG A 40 10.66 -31.10 -7.13
N ALA A 41 9.67 -30.41 -7.67
CA ALA A 41 8.56 -31.04 -8.40
C ALA A 41 8.96 -31.25 -9.87
N ARG A 42 8.15 -32.01 -10.63
CA ARG A 42 8.38 -32.28 -12.07
C ARG A 42 8.58 -31.02 -12.93
N ASP A 43 7.98 -29.91 -12.52
CA ASP A 43 8.01 -28.62 -13.20
C ASP A 43 9.10 -27.66 -12.67
N GLY A 44 9.86 -28.10 -11.68
CA GLY A 44 10.87 -27.28 -11.00
C GLY A 44 10.32 -26.26 -10.02
N ASN A 45 9.00 -26.16 -9.80
CA ASN A 45 8.37 -25.13 -8.96
C ASN A 45 8.16 -25.58 -7.51
N TYR A 46 8.84 -26.62 -7.05
CA TYR A 46 8.76 -27.11 -5.65
C TYR A 46 7.32 -27.45 -5.20
N GLY A 47 6.45 -27.81 -6.14
CA GLY A 47 5.03 -28.10 -5.92
C GLY A 47 4.16 -26.86 -5.72
N ILE A 48 4.70 -25.66 -5.91
CA ILE A 48 3.96 -24.40 -5.81
C ILE A 48 3.26 -24.13 -7.14
N SER A 49 1.93 -24.01 -7.10
CA SER A 49 1.15 -23.47 -8.20
C SER A 49 1.08 -21.95 -8.07
N VAL A 50 1.50 -21.25 -9.11
CA VAL A 50 1.58 -19.78 -9.14
C VAL A 50 0.42 -19.23 -9.98
N PRO A 51 -0.46 -18.39 -9.42
CA PRO A 51 -1.59 -17.83 -10.17
C PRO A 51 -1.10 -16.84 -11.23
N ASN A 52 -1.56 -17.03 -12.46
CA ASN A 52 -1.15 -16.25 -13.63
C ASN A 52 -2.32 -15.41 -14.16
N TYR A 53 -2.04 -14.14 -14.45
CA TYR A 53 -3.00 -13.21 -15.04
C TYR A 53 -2.43 -12.59 -16.29
N ASN A 54 -3.28 -12.39 -17.31
CA ASN A 54 -2.87 -11.80 -18.59
C ASN A 54 -3.13 -10.28 -18.67
N THR A 55 -3.82 -9.72 -17.67
CA THR A 55 -4.10 -8.27 -17.57
C THR A 55 -3.90 -7.77 -16.14
N LEU A 56 -3.52 -6.50 -16.00
CA LEU A 56 -3.43 -5.85 -14.68
C LEU A 56 -4.81 -5.73 -14.01
N GLU A 57 -5.90 -5.61 -14.77
CA GLU A 57 -7.26 -5.62 -14.22
C GLU A 57 -7.66 -6.97 -13.62
N SER A 58 -7.36 -8.08 -14.30
CA SER A 58 -7.62 -9.41 -13.75
C SER A 58 -6.77 -9.66 -12.50
N LEU A 59 -5.52 -9.18 -12.52
CA LEU A 59 -4.66 -9.22 -11.33
C LEU A 59 -5.24 -8.39 -10.19
N TYR A 60 -5.70 -7.16 -10.46
CA TYR A 60 -6.33 -6.29 -9.47
C TYR A 60 -7.47 -7.00 -8.77
N ASN A 61 -8.38 -7.61 -9.54
CA ASN A 61 -9.52 -8.33 -8.97
C ASN A 61 -9.10 -9.50 -8.07
N ALA A 62 -8.00 -10.18 -8.38
CA ALA A 62 -7.50 -11.30 -7.58
C ALA A 62 -7.13 -10.91 -6.14
N TYR A 63 -6.66 -9.68 -5.92
CA TYR A 63 -6.35 -9.17 -4.58
C TYR A 63 -7.58 -8.89 -3.72
N PHE A 64 -8.79 -8.93 -4.29
CA PHE A 64 -10.06 -8.67 -3.61
C PHE A 64 -11.01 -9.87 -3.61
N ILE A 65 -10.52 -11.05 -3.99
CA ILE A 65 -11.29 -12.29 -3.83
C ILE A 65 -11.20 -12.70 -2.36
N ASP A 66 -12.34 -12.86 -1.69
CA ASP A 66 -12.39 -13.39 -0.33
C ASP A 66 -12.57 -14.92 -0.36
N GLY A 67 -11.88 -15.65 0.53
CA GLY A 67 -12.06 -17.10 0.73
C GLY A 67 -10.76 -17.88 0.94
N ASP A 68 -10.88 -19.11 1.47
CA ASP A 68 -9.73 -19.99 1.77
C ASP A 68 -8.88 -20.32 0.52
N GLU A 69 -9.50 -20.35 -0.66
CA GLU A 69 -8.82 -20.59 -1.94
C GLU A 69 -7.96 -19.41 -2.41
N ASN A 70 -8.19 -18.20 -1.87
CA ASN A 70 -7.39 -17.01 -2.16
C ASN A 70 -6.36 -16.72 -1.06
N HIS A 71 -6.06 -17.69 -0.19
CA HIS A 71 -4.94 -17.58 0.73
C HIS A 71 -3.65 -17.27 -0.05
N ASP A 72 -2.79 -16.43 0.51
CA ASP A 72 -1.55 -15.99 -0.14
C ASP A 72 -1.75 -15.46 -1.58
N ASN A 73 -2.89 -14.83 -1.86
CA ASN A 73 -3.27 -14.29 -3.18
C ASN A 73 -3.34 -15.34 -4.29
N GLY A 74 -3.85 -16.54 -3.98
CA GLY A 74 -4.13 -17.62 -4.92
C GLY A 74 -2.96 -18.58 -5.17
N TYR A 75 -1.87 -18.41 -4.43
CA TYR A 75 -0.78 -19.39 -4.39
C TYR A 75 -1.28 -20.67 -3.72
N SER A 76 -0.98 -21.82 -4.33
CA SER A 76 -1.40 -23.11 -3.78
C SER A 76 -0.31 -24.18 -3.93
N TYR A 77 -0.57 -25.35 -3.35
CA TYR A 77 0.38 -26.45 -3.27
C TYR A 77 -0.21 -27.72 -3.89
N GLU A 78 0.48 -28.20 -4.94
CA GLU A 78 0.20 -29.47 -5.60
C GLU A 78 0.79 -30.62 -4.79
N ARG A 79 -0.10 -31.41 -4.20
CA ARG A 79 0.26 -32.61 -3.43
C ARG A 79 0.39 -33.81 -4.37
N PRO A 80 1.35 -34.72 -4.12
CA PRO A 80 1.43 -35.96 -4.89
C PRO A 80 0.14 -36.78 -4.75
N SER A 81 -0.31 -37.40 -5.84
CA SER A 81 -1.49 -38.28 -5.83
C SER A 81 -1.18 -39.76 -5.52
N GLY A 82 0.10 -40.14 -5.50
CA GLY A 82 0.56 -41.52 -5.32
C GLY A 82 0.79 -42.24 -6.66
N GLY A 83 1.27 -43.48 -6.58
CA GLY A 83 1.63 -44.28 -7.76
C GLY A 83 3.03 -44.00 -8.30
N SER A 84 3.35 -44.53 -9.48
CA SER A 84 4.72 -44.47 -10.03
C SER A 84 5.13 -43.10 -10.54
N ALA A 85 4.17 -42.26 -10.96
CA ALA A 85 4.43 -40.94 -11.51
C ALA A 85 4.63 -39.84 -10.44
N GLU A 86 4.12 -40.08 -9.23
CA GLU A 86 4.23 -39.16 -8.09
C GLU A 86 4.11 -39.93 -6.77
N PRO A 87 5.08 -40.82 -6.47
CA PRO A 87 5.04 -41.69 -5.29
C PRO A 87 5.04 -40.90 -3.99
N TYR A 88 4.41 -41.47 -2.96
CA TYR A 88 4.58 -41.00 -1.59
C TYR A 88 5.92 -41.46 -1.05
N ARG A 89 6.74 -40.52 -0.56
CA ARG A 89 8.11 -40.79 -0.13
C ARG A 89 8.31 -40.31 1.29
N LEU A 90 8.82 -41.19 2.16
CA LEU A 90 9.18 -40.83 3.52
C LEU A 90 10.31 -39.79 3.56
N GLY A 91 11.22 -39.87 2.58
CA GLY A 91 12.33 -38.94 2.40
C GLY A 91 11.89 -37.48 2.19
N ASP A 92 10.65 -37.26 1.74
CA ASP A 92 10.14 -35.92 1.45
C ASP A 92 10.00 -35.00 2.66
N PHE A 93 10.04 -35.57 3.86
CA PHE A 93 9.99 -34.81 5.11
C PHE A 93 11.38 -34.57 5.72
N ARG A 94 12.46 -35.03 5.08
CA ARG A 94 13.83 -34.83 5.57
C ARG A 94 14.19 -33.35 5.51
N GLY A 95 14.36 -32.71 6.66
CA GLY A 95 14.62 -31.27 6.73
C GLY A 95 13.37 -30.40 6.54
N TYR A 96 12.16 -30.97 6.59
CA TYR A 96 10.92 -30.20 6.49
C TYR A 96 10.80 -29.16 7.60
N ASN A 97 10.60 -27.90 7.21
CA ASN A 97 10.38 -26.79 8.12
C ASN A 97 8.91 -26.36 8.12
N SER A 98 8.17 -26.75 9.17
CA SER A 98 6.78 -26.31 9.37
C SER A 98 6.62 -24.80 9.54
N LYS A 99 7.70 -24.09 9.91
CA LYS A 99 7.72 -22.65 10.16
C LYS A 99 8.26 -21.84 8.98
N ALA A 100 8.40 -22.45 7.81
CA ALA A 100 8.73 -21.72 6.59
C ALA A 100 7.68 -20.62 6.31
N THR A 101 8.11 -19.54 5.70
CA THR A 101 7.25 -18.38 5.39
C THR A 101 7.44 -17.99 3.94
N SER A 102 6.46 -17.30 3.35
CA SER A 102 6.59 -16.73 2.02
C SER A 102 7.90 -15.94 1.85
N PRO A 103 8.60 -16.10 0.70
CA PRO A 103 9.88 -15.45 0.43
C PRO A 103 9.77 -13.93 0.25
N ILE A 104 8.61 -13.47 -0.22
CA ILE A 104 8.25 -12.05 -0.33
C ILE A 104 6.98 -11.83 0.49
N PHE A 105 6.95 -10.77 1.29
CA PHE A 105 5.83 -10.51 2.19
C PHE A 105 5.73 -9.02 2.50
N GLY A 106 4.50 -8.58 2.75
CA GLY A 106 4.20 -7.21 3.11
C GLY A 106 4.45 -6.25 1.95
N PHE A 107 3.44 -5.48 1.59
CA PHE A 107 3.57 -4.40 0.62
C PHE A 107 3.41 -3.07 1.33
N SER A 108 4.28 -2.13 0.99
CA SER A 108 4.20 -0.76 1.46
C SER A 108 4.34 0.18 0.28
N ALA A 109 3.35 1.03 0.09
CA ALA A 109 3.40 2.15 -0.83
C ALA A 109 3.35 3.48 -0.06
N THR A 110 3.87 4.54 -0.67
CA THR A 110 3.66 5.91 -0.19
C THR A 110 2.17 6.18 -0.03
N VAL A 111 1.71 6.35 1.22
CA VAL A 111 0.27 6.53 1.54
C VAL A 111 -0.27 7.85 0.97
N ARG A 112 0.56 8.88 0.92
CA ARG A 112 0.17 10.20 0.41
C ARG A 112 1.36 10.97 -0.14
N THR A 113 1.19 11.62 -1.27
CA THR A 113 2.23 12.40 -1.96
C THR A 113 1.63 13.54 -2.77
N THR A 114 2.48 14.40 -3.31
CA THR A 114 2.10 15.43 -4.27
C THR A 114 2.23 14.93 -5.71
N SER A 115 1.57 15.62 -6.64
CA SER A 115 1.65 15.34 -8.07
C SER A 115 3.07 15.37 -8.63
N ASN A 116 4.01 16.04 -7.95
CA ASN A 116 5.40 16.24 -8.39
C ASN A 116 6.48 15.47 -7.60
N SER A 117 6.13 14.67 -6.59
CA SER A 117 7.13 13.96 -5.74
C SER A 117 7.24 12.45 -6.02
N GLY A 118 6.22 11.84 -6.60
CA GLY A 118 6.20 10.40 -6.91
C GLY A 118 5.67 9.53 -5.77
N VAL A 119 5.46 8.26 -6.08
CA VAL A 119 5.00 7.19 -5.18
C VAL A 119 6.04 6.09 -5.21
N SER A 120 6.59 5.73 -4.07
CA SER A 120 7.48 4.57 -3.92
C SER A 120 6.65 3.38 -3.42
N GLY A 121 6.93 2.19 -3.95
CA GLY A 121 6.32 0.94 -3.52
C GLY A 121 7.40 -0.11 -3.31
N SER A 122 7.34 -0.83 -2.20
CA SER A 122 8.28 -1.91 -1.90
C SER A 122 7.63 -3.10 -1.21
N CYS A 123 8.26 -4.25 -1.36
CA CYS A 123 7.93 -5.43 -0.58
C CYS A 123 9.08 -5.83 0.34
N GLY A 124 8.71 -6.38 1.50
CA GLY A 124 9.67 -7.09 2.34
C GLY A 124 10.09 -8.40 1.66
N PHE A 125 11.37 -8.75 1.77
CA PHE A 125 11.84 -10.05 1.33
C PHE A 125 12.76 -10.65 2.39
N ARG A 126 12.71 -11.97 2.53
CA ARG A 126 13.57 -12.68 3.48
C ARG A 126 14.76 -13.20 2.69
N ARG A 127 15.95 -12.63 2.91
CA ARG A 127 17.18 -13.30 2.50
C ARG A 127 17.42 -14.47 3.45
N PRO A 128 17.77 -15.66 2.94
CA PRO A 128 18.35 -16.67 3.81
C PRO A 128 19.63 -16.16 4.45
N SER A 129 19.84 -16.54 5.71
CA SER A 129 21.17 -16.57 6.27
C SER A 129 21.98 -17.65 5.52
N VAL A 130 23.26 -17.39 5.26
CA VAL A 130 24.13 -18.35 4.57
C VAL A 130 24.10 -19.70 5.30
N GLY A 131 23.70 -20.77 4.61
CA GLY A 131 23.91 -22.15 5.07
C GLY A 131 22.67 -23.05 5.16
N GLU A 132 21.46 -22.53 5.37
CA GLU A 132 20.27 -23.37 5.57
C GLU A 132 18.99 -22.63 5.15
N ASP A 133 18.77 -22.43 3.85
CA ASP A 133 17.43 -22.05 3.41
C ASP A 133 16.56 -23.29 3.22
N ASP A 134 15.75 -23.58 4.23
CA ASP A 134 14.71 -24.60 4.22
C ASP A 134 13.37 -24.06 3.68
N ARG A 135 13.38 -22.87 3.05
CA ARG A 135 12.23 -22.22 2.42
C ARG A 135 12.38 -22.17 0.90
N VAL A 136 11.24 -22.08 0.20
CA VAL A 136 11.23 -21.84 -1.24
C VAL A 136 11.40 -20.34 -1.51
N ASN A 137 12.40 -19.96 -2.31
CA ASN A 137 12.59 -18.59 -2.76
C ASN A 137 11.95 -18.33 -4.13
N LEU A 138 11.69 -17.06 -4.46
CA LEU A 138 11.18 -16.69 -5.79
C LEU A 138 12.15 -17.03 -6.92
N GLU A 139 13.45 -17.03 -6.64
CA GLU A 139 14.49 -17.45 -7.59
C GLU A 139 14.57 -18.97 -7.77
N ASP A 140 14.10 -19.74 -6.79
CA ASP A 140 14.00 -21.20 -6.90
C ASP A 140 12.85 -21.60 -7.83
N ILE A 141 11.76 -20.82 -7.86
CA ILE A 141 10.56 -21.10 -8.67
C ILE A 141 10.82 -20.72 -10.13
N GLY A 142 10.80 -21.72 -11.02
CA GLY A 142 11.09 -21.56 -12.45
C GLY A 142 10.23 -20.51 -13.16
N ILE A 143 8.98 -20.36 -12.75
CA ILE A 143 8.03 -19.39 -13.32
C ILE A 143 8.37 -17.94 -12.94
N THR A 144 8.85 -17.70 -11.71
CA THR A 144 9.03 -16.34 -11.19
C THR A 144 10.46 -15.83 -11.26
N LYS A 145 11.46 -16.71 -11.35
CA LYS A 145 12.89 -16.34 -11.26
C LYS A 145 13.35 -15.28 -12.26
N ASP A 146 12.74 -15.23 -13.45
CA ASP A 146 13.06 -14.28 -14.53
C ASP A 146 12.06 -13.11 -14.62
N CYS A 147 11.16 -13.00 -13.65
CA CYS A 147 10.20 -11.88 -13.59
C CYS A 147 10.84 -10.62 -12.98
N TYR A 148 10.23 -9.48 -13.26
CA TYR A 148 10.55 -8.18 -12.67
C TYR A 148 9.52 -7.82 -11.60
N PHE A 149 9.99 -7.39 -10.44
CA PHE A 149 9.11 -6.83 -9.42
C PHE A 149 8.56 -5.47 -9.86
N GLY A 150 7.28 -5.22 -9.62
CA GLY A 150 6.62 -3.98 -9.96
C GLY A 150 5.48 -3.66 -9.01
N PHE A 151 4.92 -2.46 -9.17
CA PHE A 151 3.62 -2.14 -8.61
C PHE A 151 2.85 -1.20 -9.55
N ALA A 152 1.53 -1.19 -9.40
CA ALA A 152 0.59 -0.41 -10.19
C ALA A 152 -0.31 0.43 -9.29
N LEU A 153 -0.68 1.62 -9.77
CA LEU A 153 -1.69 2.49 -9.19
C LEU A 153 -2.98 2.39 -10.00
N PHE A 154 -4.05 1.96 -9.33
CA PHE A 154 -5.37 1.79 -9.90
C PHE A 154 -6.29 2.92 -9.47
N LYS A 155 -7.14 3.39 -10.39
CA LYS A 155 -8.24 4.32 -10.10
C LYS A 155 -9.53 3.69 -10.60
N LYS A 156 -10.48 3.47 -9.69
CA LYS A 156 -11.75 2.79 -9.99
C LYS A 156 -11.53 1.42 -10.69
N GLY A 157 -10.59 0.63 -10.17
CA GLY A 157 -10.25 -0.70 -10.71
C GLY A 157 -9.49 -0.71 -12.06
N LYS A 158 -9.08 0.45 -12.58
CA LYS A 158 -8.31 0.56 -13.82
C LYS A 158 -6.87 0.99 -13.58
N PRO A 159 -5.87 0.34 -14.19
CA PRO A 159 -4.47 0.73 -14.03
C PRO A 159 -4.25 2.10 -14.68
N VAL A 160 -3.68 3.04 -13.92
CA VAL A 160 -3.37 4.40 -14.41
C VAL A 160 -1.87 4.61 -14.54
N TYR A 161 -1.10 4.03 -13.62
CA TYR A 161 0.35 4.05 -13.63
C TYR A 161 0.88 2.69 -13.20
N PHE A 162 2.00 2.26 -13.76
CA PHE A 162 2.71 1.07 -13.29
C PHE A 162 4.14 1.08 -13.79
N ARG A 163 5.03 0.47 -13.00
CA ARG A 163 6.44 0.28 -13.32
C ARG A 163 6.95 -1.02 -12.74
N THR A 164 8.06 -1.47 -13.29
CA THR A 164 8.88 -2.53 -12.70
C THR A 164 10.28 -2.02 -12.40
N GLU A 165 10.98 -2.81 -11.59
CA GLU A 165 12.43 -2.82 -11.55
C GLU A 165 13.03 -3.15 -12.92
N SER A 166 14.29 -2.74 -13.09
CA SER A 166 15.08 -3.03 -14.27
C SER A 166 15.75 -4.40 -14.21
N ASN A 167 15.95 -4.94 -13.00
CA ASN A 167 16.52 -6.25 -12.74
C ASN A 167 15.44 -7.27 -12.37
N THR A 168 15.69 -8.54 -12.66
CA THR A 168 14.81 -9.66 -12.29
C THR A 168 14.89 -9.94 -10.79
N VAL A 169 13.91 -10.68 -10.26
CA VAL A 169 13.80 -11.02 -8.82
C VAL A 169 15.04 -11.71 -8.25
N SER A 170 15.82 -12.42 -9.08
CA SER A 170 17.12 -13.00 -8.71
C SER A 170 18.17 -11.98 -8.25
N ASN A 171 18.00 -10.69 -8.57
CA ASN A 171 18.85 -9.62 -8.07
C ASN A 171 18.46 -9.15 -6.66
N GLY A 172 17.26 -9.50 -6.20
CA GLY A 172 16.80 -9.24 -4.83
C GLY A 172 16.46 -7.77 -4.53
N ASN A 173 16.17 -6.94 -5.54
CA ASN A 173 15.60 -5.60 -5.33
C ASN A 173 14.07 -5.64 -5.50
N PHE A 174 13.35 -5.19 -4.48
CA PHE A 174 11.88 -5.19 -4.43
C PHE A 174 11.35 -3.81 -4.07
N GLN A 175 11.89 -2.76 -4.69
CA GLN A 175 11.49 -1.38 -4.46
C GLN A 175 11.45 -0.62 -5.78
N VAL A 176 10.29 -0.12 -6.17
CA VAL A 176 10.06 0.63 -7.41
C VAL A 176 9.55 2.02 -7.07
N GLN A 177 9.82 2.98 -7.95
CA GLN A 177 9.22 4.32 -7.88
C GLN A 177 8.44 4.68 -9.14
N ILE A 178 7.20 5.11 -8.95
CA ILE A 178 6.36 5.74 -9.98
C ILE A 178 6.44 7.26 -9.79
N GLY A 179 6.88 7.96 -10.83
CA GLY A 179 7.14 9.40 -10.74
C GLY A 179 8.46 9.73 -10.04
N GLY A 180 8.50 10.86 -9.35
CA GLY A 180 9.71 11.47 -8.80
C GLY A 180 9.70 12.99 -8.98
N ASN A 181 10.72 13.67 -8.48
CA ASN A 181 10.84 15.13 -8.53
C ASN A 181 10.56 15.68 -9.94
N GLY A 182 9.53 16.52 -10.05
CA GLY A 182 9.10 17.14 -11.32
C GLY A 182 8.09 16.31 -12.12
N SER A 183 7.57 15.21 -11.56
CA SER A 183 6.50 14.45 -12.18
C SER A 183 5.20 15.25 -12.29
N ASN A 184 4.30 14.78 -13.15
CA ASN A 184 2.95 15.31 -13.28
C ASN A 184 1.93 14.18 -13.11
N LEU A 185 1.88 13.61 -11.90
CA LEU A 185 0.90 12.59 -11.55
C LEU A 185 -0.47 13.24 -11.34
N ALA A 186 -1.51 12.62 -11.88
CA ALA A 186 -2.88 13.11 -11.75
C ALA A 186 -3.34 12.95 -10.30
N THR A 187 -4.01 13.96 -9.78
CA THR A 187 -4.51 13.93 -8.40
C THR A 187 -5.68 12.96 -8.23
N GLY A 188 -5.88 12.53 -6.99
CA GLY A 188 -6.96 11.65 -6.56
C GLY A 188 -6.47 10.54 -5.64
N THR A 189 -7.42 9.70 -5.25
CA THR A 189 -7.17 8.46 -4.50
C THR A 189 -6.96 7.31 -5.47
N TYR A 190 -5.98 6.49 -5.17
CA TYR A 190 -5.57 5.32 -5.92
C TYR A 190 -5.43 4.12 -4.98
N VAL A 191 -5.52 2.92 -5.55
CA VAL A 191 -5.14 1.68 -4.89
C VAL A 191 -3.83 1.21 -5.49
N ALA A 192 -2.82 1.02 -4.67
CA ALA A 192 -1.53 0.47 -5.06
C ALA A 192 -1.51 -1.05 -4.86
N ILE A 193 -1.05 -1.78 -5.88
CA ILE A 193 -0.94 -3.25 -5.83
C ILE A 193 0.43 -3.67 -6.39
N PRO A 194 1.18 -4.54 -5.69
CA PRO A 194 2.45 -5.07 -6.19
C PRO A 194 2.23 -6.26 -7.13
N PHE A 195 3.23 -6.57 -7.95
CA PHE A 195 3.18 -7.70 -8.87
C PHE A 195 4.57 -8.17 -9.28
N LEU A 196 4.66 -9.37 -9.83
CA LEU A 196 5.74 -9.80 -10.71
C LEU A 196 5.27 -9.78 -12.16
N SER A 197 6.14 -9.36 -13.08
CA SER A 197 5.84 -9.30 -14.51
C SER A 197 6.93 -10.00 -15.30
N THR A 198 6.55 -10.76 -16.34
CA THR A 198 7.53 -11.31 -17.30
C THR A 198 8.13 -10.23 -18.21
N ALA A 199 7.48 -9.08 -18.30
CA ALA A 199 7.93 -7.93 -19.09
C ALA A 199 8.50 -6.82 -18.19
N LYS A 200 9.52 -6.13 -18.70
CA LYS A 200 10.18 -5.01 -18.04
C LYS A 200 9.53 -3.67 -18.41
N TYR A 201 9.21 -2.87 -17.40
CA TYR A 201 8.54 -1.57 -17.50
C TYR A 201 9.29 -0.49 -16.68
N ASP A 202 10.57 -0.30 -16.98
CA ASP A 202 11.50 0.54 -16.20
C ASP A 202 11.72 1.94 -16.78
N THR A 203 11.10 2.30 -17.92
CA THR A 203 11.38 3.56 -18.64
C THR A 203 10.26 4.60 -18.61
N SER A 204 9.04 4.22 -18.22
CA SER A 204 7.87 5.12 -18.21
C SER A 204 6.94 4.82 -17.04
N ASN A 205 6.30 5.85 -16.48
CA ASN A 205 5.23 5.69 -15.48
C ASN A 205 3.90 5.23 -16.09
N ARG A 206 3.77 5.34 -17.42
CA ARG A 206 2.61 4.93 -18.22
C ARG A 206 3.11 4.23 -19.48
N PRO A 207 3.73 3.06 -19.34
CA PRO A 207 4.23 2.36 -20.51
C PRO A 207 3.04 1.86 -21.35
N ASN A 208 3.29 1.65 -22.65
CA ASN A 208 2.35 0.92 -23.49
C ASN A 208 2.31 -0.52 -23.01
N PHE A 209 1.11 -1.08 -22.93
CA PHE A 209 0.94 -2.49 -22.58
C PHE A 209 1.63 -3.37 -23.63
N VAL A 210 2.51 -4.24 -23.15
CA VAL A 210 3.07 -5.33 -23.94
C VAL A 210 2.44 -6.62 -23.40
N ALA A 211 2.19 -7.58 -24.28
CA ALA A 211 1.73 -8.89 -23.86
C ALA A 211 2.74 -9.50 -22.87
N GLY A 212 2.23 -9.98 -21.74
CA GLY A 212 3.04 -10.53 -20.66
C GLY A 212 2.15 -11.12 -19.57
N SER A 213 2.76 -11.92 -18.71
CA SER A 213 2.07 -12.51 -17.56
C SER A 213 2.38 -11.73 -16.29
N TRP A 214 1.35 -11.60 -15.46
CA TRP A 214 1.38 -10.89 -14.21
C TRP A 214 1.04 -11.85 -13.07
N TYR A 215 1.84 -11.82 -12.02
CA TYR A 215 1.68 -12.68 -10.86
C TYR A 215 1.50 -11.80 -9.61
N PRO A 216 0.56 -12.12 -8.70
CA PRO A 216 0.43 -11.41 -7.44
C PRO A 216 1.63 -11.71 -6.54
N ILE A 217 1.82 -10.86 -5.53
CA ILE A 217 2.80 -11.09 -4.47
C ILE A 217 2.07 -11.82 -3.33
N PRO A 218 2.54 -13.00 -2.89
CA PRO A 218 1.91 -13.71 -1.77
C PRO A 218 1.84 -12.85 -0.51
N THR A 219 0.78 -12.99 0.28
CA THR A 219 0.52 -12.26 1.54
C THR A 219 0.42 -10.72 1.43
N ALA A 220 0.64 -10.14 0.25
CA ALA A 220 0.58 -8.70 0.07
C ALA A 220 -0.87 -8.23 0.06
N VAL A 221 -1.11 -7.10 0.72
CA VAL A 221 -2.42 -6.42 0.72
C VAL A 221 -2.31 -5.11 -0.06
N PRO A 222 -3.37 -4.69 -0.79
CA PRO A 222 -3.40 -3.40 -1.46
C PRO A 222 -3.27 -2.22 -0.48
N ASN A 223 -2.62 -1.13 -0.92
CA ASN A 223 -2.51 0.10 -0.14
C ASN A 223 -3.30 1.24 -0.78
N ASP A 224 -3.98 2.05 0.03
CA ASP A 224 -4.54 3.31 -0.44
C ASP A 224 -3.45 4.38 -0.57
N VAL A 225 -3.47 5.10 -1.69
CA VAL A 225 -2.51 6.15 -2.03
C VAL A 225 -3.26 7.40 -2.45
N ILE A 226 -2.95 8.54 -1.83
CA ILE A 226 -3.54 9.83 -2.19
C ILE A 226 -2.50 10.73 -2.84
N ILE A 227 -2.78 11.14 -4.08
CA ILE A 227 -1.98 12.12 -4.81
C ILE A 227 -2.74 13.43 -4.84
N GLU A 228 -2.12 14.51 -4.39
CA GLU A 228 -2.73 15.84 -4.35
C GLU A 228 -1.84 16.90 -5.00
N THR A 229 -2.36 18.11 -5.16
CA THR A 229 -1.54 19.21 -5.65
C THR A 229 -0.49 19.56 -4.61
N THR A 230 0.68 20.00 -5.07
CA THR A 230 1.73 20.53 -4.20
C THR A 230 1.20 21.64 -3.28
N GLN A 231 0.30 22.49 -3.78
CA GLN A 231 -0.39 23.51 -3.00
C GLN A 231 -1.20 22.91 -1.83
N ASN A 232 -1.99 21.86 -2.06
CA ASN A 232 -2.84 21.24 -1.02
C ASN A 232 -2.01 20.55 0.08
N ALA A 233 -0.84 20.00 -0.26
CA ALA A 233 0.04 19.36 0.72
C ALA A 233 0.59 20.37 1.74
N TYR A 234 1.04 21.53 1.27
CA TYR A 234 1.55 22.59 2.13
C TYR A 234 0.48 23.12 3.09
N LEU A 235 -0.76 23.30 2.63
CA LEU A 235 -1.83 23.86 3.47
C LEU A 235 -2.17 23.02 4.72
N ARG A 236 -1.75 21.74 4.81
CA ARG A 236 -1.97 20.90 6.00
C ARG A 236 -1.08 21.23 7.20
N ASP A 237 0.02 21.92 6.97
CA ASP A 237 0.91 22.36 8.04
C ASP A 237 0.29 23.48 8.88
N LEU A 238 -0.77 24.09 8.36
CA LEU A 238 -1.56 25.08 9.07
C LEU A 238 -2.63 24.37 9.90
N LYS A 239 -2.48 24.39 11.23
CA LYS A 239 -3.43 23.80 12.18
C LYS A 239 -4.29 24.89 12.80
N LEU A 240 -5.57 24.89 12.47
CA LEU A 240 -6.57 25.78 13.06
C LEU A 240 -7.25 25.07 14.25
N SER A 241 -7.27 25.73 15.40
CA SER A 241 -7.87 25.21 16.63
C SER A 241 -8.66 26.30 17.34
N TYR A 242 -9.68 25.91 18.10
CA TYR A 242 -10.46 26.81 18.96
C TYR A 242 -10.29 26.40 20.43
N TYR A 243 -10.13 27.40 21.29
CA TYR A 243 -9.95 27.26 22.73
C TYR A 243 -11.11 27.94 23.45
N PRO A 244 -12.12 27.18 23.90
CA PRO A 244 -13.34 27.75 24.51
C PRO A 244 -13.06 28.58 25.76
N SER A 245 -12.14 28.12 26.63
CA SER A 245 -11.84 28.77 27.92
C SER A 245 -11.28 30.19 27.77
N THR A 246 -10.55 30.46 26.69
CA THR A 246 -9.98 31.78 26.39
C THR A 246 -10.68 32.49 25.26
N LYS A 247 -11.70 31.87 24.64
CA LYS A 247 -12.38 32.34 23.43
C LYS A 247 -11.41 32.66 22.30
N GLU A 248 -10.37 31.86 22.14
CA GLU A 248 -9.32 32.10 21.14
C GLU A 248 -9.40 31.10 19.98
N VAL A 249 -9.26 31.59 18.76
CA VAL A 249 -8.89 30.78 17.60
C VAL A 249 -7.39 30.89 17.40
N LYS A 250 -6.70 29.76 17.32
CA LYS A 250 -5.25 29.71 17.09
C LYS A 250 -4.95 29.00 15.79
N LEU A 251 -4.09 29.61 14.99
CA LEU A 251 -3.48 29.01 13.82
C LEU A 251 -2.02 28.76 14.12
N LYS A 252 -1.58 27.49 14.07
CA LYS A 252 -0.17 27.13 14.19
C LYS A 252 0.36 26.61 12.86
N ASN A 253 1.50 27.12 12.43
CA ASN A 253 2.26 26.49 11.36
C ASN A 253 3.18 25.41 11.94
N VAL A 254 2.86 24.13 11.75
CA VAL A 254 3.68 22.99 12.21
C VAL A 254 4.69 22.52 11.16
N GLY A 255 4.69 23.14 9.99
CA GLY A 255 5.59 22.82 8.89
C GLY A 255 6.90 23.60 8.94
N SER A 256 7.72 23.38 7.90
CA SER A 256 9.02 24.03 7.73
C SER A 256 9.00 25.22 6.76
N THR A 257 7.85 25.55 6.16
CA THR A 257 7.70 26.61 5.15
C THR A 257 6.95 27.81 5.72
N THR A 258 7.35 29.04 5.37
CA THR A 258 6.57 30.25 5.66
C THR A 258 5.38 30.36 4.72
N TYR A 259 4.17 30.51 5.27
CA TYR A 259 2.96 30.73 4.47
C TYR A 259 2.65 32.21 4.37
N LYS A 260 2.32 32.67 3.17
CA LYS A 260 2.03 34.08 2.92
C LYS A 260 0.55 34.35 2.79
N ARG A 261 0.14 35.59 3.11
CA ARG A 261 -1.22 36.09 2.90
C ARG A 261 -2.28 35.19 3.55
N ILE A 262 -2.12 34.94 4.85
CA ILE A 262 -3.11 34.26 5.67
C ILE A 262 -4.29 35.20 5.92
N TYR A 263 -5.48 34.62 5.82
CA TYR A 263 -6.72 35.23 6.25
C TYR A 263 -7.46 34.28 7.19
N ILE A 264 -8.01 34.84 8.27
CA ILE A 264 -8.94 34.12 9.16
C ILE A 264 -10.21 34.95 9.18
N ASP A 265 -11.28 34.36 8.67
CA ASP A 265 -12.59 34.99 8.61
C ASP A 265 -13.51 34.33 9.66
N ILE A 266 -14.12 35.13 10.53
CA ILE A 266 -15.16 34.71 11.47
C ILE A 266 -16.50 34.91 10.77
N ARG A 267 -17.13 33.81 10.38
CA ARG A 267 -18.32 33.79 9.52
C ARG A 267 -19.46 33.05 10.18
N PHE A 268 -20.68 33.27 9.72
CA PHE A 268 -21.79 32.43 10.15
C PHE A 268 -21.52 30.98 9.76
N SER A 269 -21.96 30.05 10.60
CA SER A 269 -21.84 28.60 10.35
C SER A 269 -22.43 28.18 8.99
N THR A 270 -23.49 28.87 8.55
CA THR A 270 -24.19 28.68 7.27
C THR A 270 -23.49 29.31 6.07
N SER A 271 -22.57 30.25 6.27
CA SER A 271 -21.83 30.90 5.18
C SER A 271 -20.89 29.91 4.50
N THR A 272 -20.71 30.05 3.19
CA THR A 272 -19.78 29.21 2.42
C THR A 272 -18.61 30.06 1.92
N GLN A 273 -17.64 29.42 1.24
CA GLN A 273 -16.51 30.12 0.64
C GLN A 273 -16.95 31.13 -0.44
N MET A 274 -18.14 30.92 -1.04
CA MET A 274 -18.66 31.74 -2.13
C MET A 274 -19.63 32.83 -1.66
N THR A 275 -20.14 32.77 -0.43
CA THR A 275 -21.08 33.78 0.06
C THR A 275 -20.35 35.08 0.36
N ALA A 276 -20.91 36.20 -0.09
CA ALA A 276 -20.42 37.54 0.27
C ALA A 276 -20.47 37.76 1.78
N PHE A 277 -19.60 38.62 2.31
CA PHE A 277 -19.58 38.97 3.73
C PHE A 277 -20.91 39.61 4.14
N GLN A 278 -21.45 39.14 5.26
CA GLN A 278 -22.70 39.64 5.83
C GLN A 278 -22.40 40.53 7.05
N PHE A 279 -23.36 41.39 7.40
CA PHE A 279 -23.29 42.14 8.66
C PHE A 279 -23.20 41.18 9.84
N GLY A 280 -22.23 41.39 10.73
CA GLY A 280 -21.92 40.50 11.85
C GLY A 280 -20.88 39.41 11.54
N GLU A 281 -20.32 39.37 10.33
CA GLU A 281 -19.13 38.58 9.99
C GLU A 281 -17.87 39.47 9.96
N TYR A 282 -16.71 38.89 10.30
CA TYR A 282 -15.47 39.64 10.47
C TYR A 282 -14.29 38.99 9.78
N ARG A 283 -13.40 39.81 9.20
CA ARG A 283 -12.05 39.36 8.84
C ARG A 283 -11.12 39.63 10.01
N ALA A 284 -10.81 38.57 10.76
CA ALA A 284 -10.02 38.67 11.98
C ALA A 284 -8.51 38.76 11.71
N VAL A 285 -8.04 38.08 10.67
CA VAL A 285 -6.66 38.18 10.17
C VAL A 285 -6.72 38.52 8.70
N ALA A 286 -5.92 39.52 8.29
CA ALA A 286 -5.84 39.94 6.90
C ALA A 286 -4.40 40.01 6.44
N ASN A 287 -4.07 39.27 5.38
CA ASN A 287 -2.81 39.38 4.65
C ASN A 287 -1.57 39.25 5.56
N LYS A 288 -1.63 38.35 6.56
CA LYS A 288 -0.52 38.11 7.47
C LYS A 288 0.31 36.92 7.00
N ASP A 289 1.63 37.01 7.02
CA ASP A 289 2.50 35.86 6.80
C ASP A 289 2.70 35.10 8.13
N ILE A 290 2.83 33.78 8.08
CA ILE A 290 3.08 32.92 9.24
C ILE A 290 4.33 32.05 9.01
N ALA A 291 5.36 32.29 9.82
CA ALA A 291 6.63 31.56 9.77
C ALA A 291 6.48 30.14 10.35
N PRO A 292 7.45 29.23 10.09
CA PRO A 292 7.51 27.92 10.76
C PRO A 292 7.42 28.05 12.28
N ASN A 293 6.60 27.21 12.91
CA ASN A 293 6.31 27.19 14.35
C ASN A 293 5.64 28.45 14.93
N GLU A 294 5.35 29.47 14.12
CA GLU A 294 4.61 30.65 14.57
C GLU A 294 3.14 30.28 14.88
N ILE A 295 2.56 31.00 15.85
CA ILE A 295 1.16 30.91 16.21
C ILE A 295 0.52 32.28 16.00
N ILE A 296 -0.57 32.32 15.23
CA ILE A 296 -1.47 33.47 15.16
C ILE A 296 -2.63 33.19 16.10
N THR A 297 -2.87 34.10 17.04
CA THR A 297 -3.99 34.04 17.98
C THR A 297 -5.01 35.12 17.66
N VAL A 298 -6.27 34.72 17.53
CA VAL A 298 -7.43 35.59 17.35
C VAL A 298 -8.31 35.46 18.58
N ASP A 299 -8.43 36.54 19.34
CA ASP A 299 -9.37 36.68 20.44
C ASP A 299 -10.77 36.99 19.88
N ILE A 300 -11.67 36.02 19.97
CA ILE A 300 -13.02 36.12 19.42
C ILE A 300 -13.89 37.07 20.24
N GLY A 301 -13.56 37.30 21.52
CA GLY A 301 -14.30 38.20 22.41
C GLY A 301 -14.25 39.67 21.99
N ARG A 302 -13.38 40.04 21.06
CA ARG A 302 -13.26 41.42 20.54
C ARG A 302 -14.28 41.77 19.45
N TYR A 303 -15.01 40.78 18.94
CA TYR A 303 -15.97 40.97 17.85
C TYR A 303 -17.40 41.02 18.39
N ALA A 304 -18.20 41.93 17.85
CA ALA A 304 -19.61 42.09 18.22
C ALA A 304 -20.49 41.02 17.53
N LEU A 305 -20.33 39.76 17.95
CA LEU A 305 -21.08 38.63 17.42
C LEU A 305 -22.58 38.74 17.76
N LEU A 306 -23.44 38.49 16.78
CA LEU A 306 -24.89 38.63 16.94
C LEU A 306 -25.46 37.49 17.81
N GLU A 307 -26.33 37.86 18.74
CA GLU A 307 -27.04 36.92 19.62
C GLU A 307 -27.91 35.94 18.79
N GLY A 308 -27.98 34.68 19.24
CA GLY A 308 -28.74 33.63 18.57
C GLY A 308 -28.16 33.15 17.23
N LYS A 309 -26.94 33.59 16.85
CA LYS A 309 -26.23 33.11 15.66
C LYS A 309 -25.09 32.17 16.05
N SER A 310 -24.83 31.19 15.17
CA SER A 310 -23.71 30.25 15.27
C SER A 310 -22.64 30.62 14.26
N TYR A 311 -21.38 30.53 14.67
CA TYR A 311 -20.22 31.01 13.90
C TYR A 311 -19.22 29.89 13.61
N LYS A 312 -18.30 30.16 12.69
CA LYS A 312 -17.13 29.37 12.39
C LYS A 312 -15.95 30.28 12.04
N ALA A 313 -14.74 29.82 12.30
CA ALA A 313 -13.54 30.41 11.73
C ALA A 313 -13.20 29.67 10.43
N MET A 314 -12.97 30.42 9.36
CA MET A 314 -12.53 29.91 8.06
C MET A 314 -11.12 30.42 7.78
N LEU A 315 -10.21 29.50 7.50
CA LEU A 315 -8.82 29.77 7.19
C LEU A 315 -8.60 29.79 5.68
N TYR A 316 -7.89 30.82 5.22
CA TYR A 316 -7.41 30.92 3.85
C TYR A 316 -5.93 31.25 3.82
N ALA A 317 -5.22 30.72 2.82
CA ALA A 317 -3.84 31.07 2.52
C ALA A 317 -3.73 31.41 1.03
N ALA A 318 -3.17 32.59 0.71
CA ALA A 318 -3.13 33.12 -0.66
C ALA A 318 -4.48 33.04 -1.39
N ASN A 319 -5.58 33.33 -0.67
CA ASN A 319 -6.98 33.26 -1.14
C ASN A 319 -7.53 31.85 -1.44
N THR A 320 -6.79 30.78 -1.11
CA THR A 320 -7.28 29.39 -1.18
C THR A 320 -7.83 28.98 0.18
N PHE A 321 -9.02 28.41 0.23
CA PHE A 321 -9.57 27.85 1.46
C PHE A 321 -8.71 26.67 1.95
N VAL A 322 -8.44 26.65 3.25
CA VAL A 322 -7.58 25.65 3.89
C VAL A 322 -8.39 24.76 4.81
N ASP A 323 -9.08 25.37 5.78
CA ASP A 323 -9.75 24.65 6.86
C ASP A 323 -10.85 25.53 7.47
N GLN A 324 -11.75 24.91 8.25
CA GLN A 324 -12.72 25.62 9.07
C GLN A 324 -12.97 24.90 10.39
N ILE A 325 -13.30 25.66 11.43
CA ILE A 325 -13.72 25.11 12.72
C ILE A 325 -14.97 25.84 13.22
N LEU A 326 -15.93 25.08 13.74
CA LEU A 326 -17.12 25.64 14.36
C LEU A 326 -16.73 26.33 15.67
N LEU A 327 -17.36 27.49 15.92
CA LEU A 327 -17.28 28.20 17.17
C LEU A 327 -18.59 27.95 17.92
N PRO A 328 -18.56 27.59 19.22
CA PRO A 328 -19.77 27.39 20.01
C PRO A 328 -20.64 28.65 20.03
N SER A 329 -21.95 28.50 20.23
CA SER A 329 -22.92 29.59 20.17
C SER A 329 -22.71 30.62 21.30
N ASN A 330 -23.02 31.89 21.03
CA ASN A 330 -22.95 32.99 21.99
C ASN A 330 -23.76 32.78 23.28
N SER A 331 -24.69 31.82 23.34
CA SER A 331 -25.41 31.46 24.58
C SER A 331 -24.53 30.71 25.60
N GLU A 332 -23.33 30.28 25.21
CA GLU A 332 -22.36 29.56 26.06
C GLU A 332 -20.99 30.28 26.14
N MET A 333 -20.86 31.48 25.56
CA MET A 333 -19.66 32.33 25.66
C MET A 333 -19.91 33.51 26.58
#